data_AF-A0A3C7VVP8-F1
#
_entry.id   AF-A0A3C7VVP8-F1
#
_cell.length_a   1.000
_cell.length_b   1.000
_cell.length_c   1.000
_cell.angle_alpha   90.00
_cell.angle_beta   90.00
_cell.angle_gamma   90.00
#
_symmetry.space_group_name_H-M   'P 1'
#
loop_
_entity.id
_entity.type
_entity.pdbx_description
1 polymer ?
#
loop_
_entity_poly.entity_id
_entity_poly.type
_entity_poly.pdbx_seq_one_letter_code
_entity_poly.pdbx_strand_id
1 'polypeptide(L)' 'EADIIITPTEGRRAIADSAPIRASAEAHRVFYTTTLAAAEAVCLALKQGSDKAVRRLQDLHGSMHR' A
#
# COMPACT_ATOMS: atom_id res chain seq x y z
N GLU A 1 -11.23 4.71 15.69
CA GLU A 1 -9.91 5.07 15.12
C GLU A 1 -9.49 3.95 14.17
N ALA A 2 -8.78 4.25 13.08
CA ALA A 2 -8.38 3.26 12.07
C ALA A 2 -6.91 3.45 11.69
N ASP A 3 -6.13 2.38 11.68
CA ASP A 3 -4.69 2.39 11.37
C ASP A 3 -4.39 2.35 9.86
N ILE A 4 -5.36 1.88 9.06
CA ILE A 4 -5.27 1.78 7.60
C ILE A 4 -6.64 2.00 6.96
N ILE A 5 -6.69 2.67 5.80
CA ILE A 5 -7.93 2.92 5.04
C ILE A 5 -7.80 2.39 3.61
N ILE A 6 -8.82 1.65 3.14
CA ILE A 6 -8.90 1.14 1.76
C ILE A 6 -10.04 1.89 1.04
N THR A 7 -9.71 2.70 0.04
CA THR A 7 -10.64 3.60 -0.66
C THR A 7 -10.57 3.45 -2.19
N PRO A 8 -10.84 2.24 -2.73
CA PRO A 8 -11.08 2.07 -4.16
C PRO A 8 -12.42 2.71 -4.52
N THR A 9 -12.45 3.52 -5.57
CA THR A 9 -13.67 4.12 -6.09
C THR A 9 -13.64 4.19 -7.61
N GLU A 10 -14.79 3.94 -8.23
CA GLU A 10 -14.98 4.09 -9.67
C GLU A 10 -16.13 5.05 -9.97
N GLY A 11 -15.97 5.87 -11.02
CA GLY A 11 -16.97 6.84 -11.44
C GLY A 11 -16.87 8.18 -10.71
N ARG A 12 -17.13 9.26 -11.46
CA ARG A 12 -16.90 10.66 -11.01
C ARG A 12 -17.61 11.01 -9.70
N ARG A 13 -18.84 10.53 -9.51
CA ARG A 13 -19.62 10.79 -8.30
C ARG A 13 -19.01 10.13 -7.07
N ALA A 14 -18.75 8.82 -7.13
CA ALA A 14 -18.14 8.09 -6.01
C ALA A 14 -16.73 8.63 -5.68
N ILE A 15 -15.96 9.06 -6.69
CA ILE A 15 -14.66 9.70 -6.48
C ILE A 15 -14.78 11.02 -5.70
N ALA A 16 -15.77 11.85 -6.05
CA ALA A 16 -16.02 13.12 -5.38
C ALA A 16 -16.56 12.92 -3.95
N ASP A 17 -17.56 12.04 -3.80
CA ASP A 17 -18.19 11.74 -2.52
C ASP A 17 -17.19 11.12 -1.52
N SER A 18 -16.19 10.37 -2.01
CA SER A 18 -15.14 9.76 -1.20
C SER A 18 -13.88 10.62 -1.00
N ALA A 19 -13.74 11.74 -1.72
CA ALA A 19 -12.54 12.59 -1.63
C ALA A 19 -12.21 13.07 -0.20
N PRO A 20 -13.21 13.44 0.66
CA PRO A 20 -12.93 13.81 2.04
C PRO A 20 -12.28 12.70 2.87
N ILE A 21 -12.52 11.42 2.55
CA ILE A 21 -11.92 10.29 3.26
C ILE A 21 -10.40 10.27 3.03
N ARG A 22 -9.96 10.43 1.78
CA ARG A 22 -8.53 10.50 1.42
C ARG A 22 -7.85 11.71 2.06
N ALA A 23 -8.50 12.88 1.96
CA ALA A 23 -7.98 14.10 2.58
C ALA A 23 -7.84 13.98 4.10
N SER A 24 -8.82 13.35 4.76
CA SER A 24 -8.77 13.09 6.20
C SER A 24 -7.66 12.09 6.56
N ALA A 25 -7.51 11.00 5.80
CA ALA A 25 -6.44 10.02 6.01
C ALA A 25 -5.06 10.67 5.94
N GLU A 26 -4.82 11.50 4.92
CA GLU A 26 -3.57 12.25 4.75
C GLU A 26 -3.33 13.23 5.90
N ALA A 27 -4.33 14.02 6.27
CA ALA A 27 -4.23 15.00 7.36
C ALA A 27 -3.89 14.35 8.72
N HIS A 28 -4.41 13.14 8.97
CA HIS A 28 -4.16 12.39 10.19
C HIS A 28 -2.98 11.42 10.09
N ARG A 29 -2.25 11.41 8.97
CA ARG A 29 -1.12 10.51 8.70
C ARG A 29 -1.48 9.02 8.80
N VAL A 30 -2.73 8.69 8.46
CA VAL A 30 -3.21 7.31 8.33
C VAL A 30 -2.86 6.81 6.94
N PHE A 31 -2.17 5.67 6.86
CA PHE A 31 -1.83 5.06 5.58
C PHE A 31 -3.10 4.61 4.85
N TYR A 32 -3.22 4.93 3.56
CA TYR A 32 -4.38 4.54 2.76
C TYR A 32 -4.01 4.11 1.35
N THR A 33 -4.84 3.25 0.75
CA THR A 33 -4.69 2.82 -0.64
C THR A 33 -5.97 3.10 -1.44
N THR A 34 -5.80 3.34 -2.75
CA THR A 34 -6.91 3.64 -3.67
C THR A 34 -7.17 2.52 -4.67
N THR A 35 -6.48 1.39 -4.55
CA THR A 35 -6.65 0.23 -5.43
C THR A 35 -6.73 -1.06 -4.61
N LEU A 36 -7.53 -2.00 -5.09
CA LEU A 36 -7.62 -3.33 -4.48
C LEU A 36 -6.28 -4.07 -4.58
N ALA A 37 -5.57 -3.97 -5.71
CA ALA A 37 -4.26 -4.59 -5.88
C ALA A 37 -3.23 -4.12 -4.84
N ALA A 38 -3.21 -2.82 -4.49
CA ALA A 38 -2.35 -2.33 -3.43
C ALA A 38 -2.81 -2.82 -2.04
N ALA A 39 -4.11 -2.87 -1.79
CA ALA A 39 -4.65 -3.42 -0.55
C ALA A 39 -4.26 -4.90 -0.37
N GLU A 40 -4.38 -5.71 -1.42
CA GLU A 40 -3.98 -7.11 -1.44
C GLU A 40 -2.48 -7.27 -1.20
N ALA A 41 -1.64 -6.47 -1.87
CA ALA A 41 -0.20 -6.49 -1.66
C ALA A 41 0.19 -6.16 -0.22
N VAL A 42 -0.50 -5.19 0.42
CA VAL A 42 -0.30 -4.86 1.84
C VAL A 42 -0.70 -6.03 2.73
N CYS A 43 -1.87 -6.64 2.50
CA CYS A 43 -2.30 -7.83 3.24
C CYS A 43 -1.30 -8.99 3.12
N LEU A 44 -0.72 -9.21 1.93
CA LEU A 44 0.33 -10.21 1.71
C LEU A 44 1.62 -9.85 2.47
N ALA A 45 2.04 -8.58 2.41
CA ALA A 45 3.22 -8.10 3.11
C ALA A 45 3.08 -8.23 4.65
N LEU A 46 1.91 -7.95 5.21
CA LEU A 46 1.63 -8.08 6.64
C LEU A 46 1.62 -9.53 7.13
N LYS A 47 1.33 -10.49 6.24
CA LYS A 47 1.42 -11.93 6.55
C LYS A 47 2.88 -12.42 6.57
N GLN A 48 3.81 -11.69 5.96
CA GLN A 48 5.22 -12.05 5.97
C GLN A 48 5.85 -11.68 7.32
N GLY A 49 6.68 -12.59 7.84
CA GLY A 49 7.39 -12.40 9.11
C GLY A 49 8.51 -11.36 9.02
N SER A 50 9.27 -11.22 10.12
CA SER A 50 10.29 -10.18 10.30
C SER A 50 11.60 -10.39 9.54
N ASP A 51 11.68 -11.32 8.59
CA ASP A 51 12.95 -11.62 7.90
C ASP A 51 13.26 -10.54 6.86
N LYS A 52 13.88 -9.45 7.34
CA LYS A 52 14.35 -8.34 6.54
C LYS A 52 15.83 -8.56 6.19
N ALA A 53 16.09 -9.53 5.33
CA ALA A 53 17.44 -9.72 4.78
C ALA A 53 17.84 -8.49 3.96
N VAL A 54 18.86 -7.76 4.43
CA VAL A 54 19.44 -6.65 3.66
C VAL A 54 20.32 -7.24 2.56
N ARG A 55 20.02 -6.90 1.30
CA ARG A 55 20.76 -7.38 0.13
C ARG A 55 21.40 -6.19 -0.57
N ARG A 56 22.69 -6.30 -0.90
CA ARG A 56 23.35 -5.34 -1.78
C ARG A 56 22.84 -5.53 -3.20
N LEU A 57 22.65 -4.43 -3.93
CA LEU A 57 22.16 -4.45 -5.30
C LEU A 57 23.07 -5.29 -6.21
N GLN A 58 24.39 -5.18 -6.01
CA GLN A 58 25.39 -5.90 -6.79
C GLN A 58 25.26 -7.42 -6.59
N ASP A 59 25.08 -7.87 -5.35
CA ASP A 59 24.91 -9.28 -5.02
C ASP A 59 23.60 -9.82 -5.62
N LEU A 60 22.53 -9.02 -5.58
CA LEU A 60 21.25 -9.38 -6.20
C LEU A 60 21.37 -9.52 -7.72
N HIS A 61 21.93 -8.51 -8.40
CA HIS A 61 22.13 -8.55 -9.85
C HIS A 61 22.99 -9.76 -10.28
N GLY A 62 24.08 -10.04 -9.56
CA GLY A 62 24.93 -11.20 -9.82
C GLY A 62 24.20 -12.55 -9.66
N SER A 63 23.18 -12.62 -8.79
CA SER A 63 22.37 -13.83 -8.58
C SER A 63 21.33 -14.10 -9.66
N MET A 64 20.92 -13.07 -10.42
CA MET A 64 19.91 -13.19 -11.49
C MET A 64 20.49 -13.66 -12.82
N HIS A 65 21.81 -13.55 -12.99
CA HIS A 65 22.54 -13.96 -14.20
C HIS A 65 23.18 -15.36 -14.08
N ARG A 66 22.79 -16.15 -13.07
CA ARG A 66 23.21 -17.54 -12.90
C ARG A 66 22.09 -18.50 -13.25
#